data_AF-A0A420VPH6-F1
#
_entry.id   AF-A0A420VPH6-F1
#
_cell.length_a   1.000
_cell.length_b   1.000
_cell.length_c   1.000
_cell.angle_alpha   90.00
_cell.angle_beta   90.00
_cell.angle_gamma   90.00
#
_symmetry.space_group_name_H-M   'P 1'
#
loop_
_entity.id
_entity.type
_entity.pdbx_description
1 polymer ?
#
loop_
_entity_poly.entity_id
_entity_poly.type
_entity_poly.pdbx_seq_one_letter_code
_entity_poly.pdbx_strand_id
1 'polypeptide(L)'
;MLSMIADWQQSGMSKKQYCDSRGINEAKFYYWFSRSREQDGASGSFTPIDRSVRKEIEIIYPNGVVLKVESDLGLLSQLIRLY
;
A
#
# COMPACT_ATOMS: atom_id res chain seq x y z
N MET A 1 -3.81 -2.32 25.32
CA MET A 1 -2.56 -3.10 25.23
C MET A 1 -1.87 -3.01 23.87
N LEU A 2 -2.52 -2.55 22.79
CA LEU A 2 -1.82 -2.26 21.52
C LEU A 2 -0.89 -1.04 21.61
N SER A 3 -1.20 -0.05 22.45
CA SER A 3 -0.33 1.09 22.74
C SER A 3 1.08 0.66 23.16
N MET A 4 1.18 -0.38 23.98
CA MET A 4 2.45 -1.00 24.41
C MET A 4 3.31 -1.51 23.23
N ILE A 5 2.68 -1.99 22.15
CA ILE A 5 3.42 -2.43 20.95
C ILE A 5 3.96 -1.22 20.17
N ALA A 6 3.19 -0.14 20.08
CA ALA A 6 3.63 1.12 19.47
C ALA A 6 4.75 1.79 20.29
N ASP A 7 4.61 1.83 21.62
CA ASP A 7 5.66 2.28 22.55
C ASP A 7 6.95 1.45 22.40
N TRP A 8 6.82 0.12 22.27
CA TRP A 8 7.96 -0.75 22.01
C TRP A 8 8.63 -0.43 20.66
N GLN A 9 7.86 -0.28 19.58
CA GLN A 9 8.39 0.07 18.26
C GLN A 9 9.14 1.41 18.29
N GLN A 10 8.62 2.40 19.03
CA GLN A 10 9.27 3.71 19.16
C GLN A 10 10.49 3.68 20.07
N SER A 11 10.53 2.78 21.06
CA SER A 11 11.67 2.64 21.98
C SER A 11 12.94 2.09 21.32
N GLY A 12 12.82 1.38 20.19
CA GLY A 12 13.95 0.72 19.52
C GLY A 12 14.61 -0.41 20.33
N MET A 13 14.04 -0.80 21.47
CA MET A 13 14.56 -1.84 22.34
C MET A 13 14.25 -3.23 21.79
N SER A 14 15.03 -4.25 22.17
CA SER A 14 14.60 -5.64 21.92
C SER A 14 13.35 -5.97 22.74
N LYS A 15 12.53 -6.91 22.25
CA LYS A 15 11.27 -7.31 22.90
C LYS A 15 11.48 -7.73 24.36
N LYS A 16 12.57 -8.46 24.63
CA LYS A 16 12.93 -8.94 25.96
C LYS A 16 13.29 -7.78 26.89
N GLN A 17 14.20 -6.90 26.46
CA GLN A 17 14.59 -5.71 27.23
C GLN A 17 13.40 -4.78 27.52
N TYR A 18 12.48 -4.65 26.57
CA TYR A 18 11.26 -3.87 26.76
C TYR A 18 10.34 -4.50 27.82
N CYS A 19 10.15 -5.82 27.79
CA CYS A 19 9.37 -6.52 28.81
C CYS A 19 10.00 -6.42 30.19
N ASP A 20 11.33 -6.59 30.28
CA ASP A 20 12.09 -6.51 31.53
C ASP A 20 12.04 -5.10 32.13
N SER A 21 12.28 -4.06 31.33
CA SER A 21 12.32 -2.66 31.79
C SER A 21 10.96 -2.10 32.23
N ARG A 22 9.86 -2.63 31.68
CA ARG A 22 8.49 -2.19 31.96
C ARG A 22 7.72 -3.16 32.86
N GLY A 23 8.33 -4.28 33.28
CA GLY A 23 7.67 -5.31 34.09
C GLY A 23 6.48 -5.98 33.39
N ILE A 24 6.53 -6.07 32.06
CA ILE A 24 5.45 -6.67 31.25
C ILE A 24 5.70 -8.18 31.18
N ASN A 25 4.64 -8.97 31.37
CA ASN A 25 4.71 -10.41 31.15
C ASN A 25 4.97 -10.72 29.66
N GLU A 26 6.06 -11.42 29.37
CA GLU A 26 6.47 -11.75 28.00
C GLU A 26 5.37 -12.47 27.20
N ALA A 27 4.66 -13.44 27.79
CA ALA A 27 3.60 -14.17 27.10
C ALA A 27 2.45 -13.25 26.67
N LYS A 28 2.07 -12.29 27.53
CA LYS A 28 1.09 -11.25 27.19
C LYS A 28 1.61 -10.35 26.06
N PHE A 29 2.88 -9.96 26.13
CA PHE A 29 3.50 -9.15 25.07
C PHE A 29 3.46 -9.87 23.72
N TYR A 30 3.90 -11.12 23.65
CA TYR A 30 3.90 -11.90 22.41
C TYR A 30 2.50 -12.14 21.85
N TYR A 31 1.50 -12.33 22.73
CA TYR A 31 0.11 -12.42 22.33
C TYR A 31 -0.36 -11.14 21.61
N TRP A 32 -0.13 -9.97 22.22
CA TRP A 32 -0.52 -8.69 21.62
C TRP A 32 0.32 -8.31 20.40
N PHE A 33 1.59 -8.70 20.35
CA PHE A 33 2.45 -8.54 19.19
C PHE A 33 1.96 -9.35 17.98
N SER A 34 1.47 -10.57 18.21
CA SER A 34 0.90 -11.38 17.14
C SER A 34 -0.43 -10.79 16.66
N ARG A 35 -1.28 -10.39 17.61
CA ARG A 35 -2.58 -9.78 17.33
C ARG A 35 -2.50 -8.41 16.65
N SER A 36 -1.47 -7.60 16.92
CA SER A 36 -1.29 -6.32 16.22
C SER A 36 -1.02 -6.52 14.74
N ARG A 37 -0.25 -7.56 14.36
CA ARG A 37 0.02 -7.91 12.96
C ARG A 37 -1.22 -8.38 12.21
N GLU A 38 -2.13 -9.08 12.89
CA GLU A 38 -3.43 -9.47 12.33
C GLU A 38 -4.37 -8.27 12.13
N GLN A 39 -4.21 -7.22 12.94
CA GLN A 39 -5.00 -6.00 12.81
C GLN A 39 -4.47 -5.10 11.68
N ASP A 40 -3.15 -5.04 11.48
CA ASP A 40 -2.51 -4.31 10.38
C ASP A 40 -2.68 -5.04 9.04
N GLY A 41 -2.62 -6.36 9.06
CA GLY A 41 -2.79 -7.20 7.88
C GLY A 41 -4.12 -7.92 7.95
N ALA A 42 -5.18 -7.27 7.44
CA ALA A 42 -6.30 -7.79 6.65
C ALA A 42 -6.42 -9.32 6.48
N SER A 43 -6.31 -10.09 7.56
CA SER A 43 -6.33 -11.55 7.52
C SER A 43 -7.79 -11.95 7.60
N GLY A 44 -8.48 -11.74 6.47
CA GLY A 44 -9.91 -12.04 6.30
C GLY A 44 -10.74 -10.96 5.60
N SER A 45 -10.18 -9.79 5.28
CA SER A 45 -10.93 -8.75 4.56
C SER A 45 -10.54 -8.70 3.08
N PHE A 46 -11.53 -8.72 2.21
CA PHE A 46 -11.38 -8.52 0.77
C PHE A 46 -10.51 -7.30 0.47
N THR A 47 -9.46 -7.49 -0.34
CA THR A 47 -8.72 -6.37 -0.93
C THR A 47 -9.64 -5.66 -1.92
N PRO A 48 -9.93 -4.36 -1.75
CA PRO A 48 -10.73 -3.63 -2.71
C PRO A 48 -9.98 -3.60 -4.05
N ILE A 49 -10.55 -4.23 -5.08
CA ILE A 49 -10.10 -4.01 -6.45
C ILE A 49 -10.62 -2.63 -6.83
N ASP A 50 -9.70 -1.66 -6.86
CA ASP A 50 -9.99 -0.36 -7.45
C ASP A 50 -10.33 -0.58 -8.92
N ARG A 51 -11.60 -0.45 -9.29
CA ARG A 51 -12.06 -0.54 -10.67
C ARG A 51 -11.76 0.78 -11.37
N SER A 52 -10.52 1.26 -11.27
CA SER A 52 -10.00 2.27 -12.19
C SER A 52 -9.93 1.63 -13.56
N VAL A 53 -11.02 1.77 -14.31
CA VAL A 53 -11.01 1.53 -15.75
C VAL A 53 -10.04 2.56 -16.31
N ARG A 54 -8.77 2.19 -16.44
CA ARG A 54 -7.79 2.96 -17.20
C ARG A 54 -8.34 3.01 -18.61
N LYS A 55 -8.93 4.15 -18.95
CA LYS A 55 -9.39 4.39 -20.30
C LYS A 55 -8.13 4.70 -21.10
N GLU A 56 -7.54 3.67 -21.71
CA GLU A 56 -6.49 3.83 -22.71
C GLU A 56 -7.12 4.07 -24.07
N ILE A 57 -6.54 4.99 -24.83
CA ILE A 57 -6.89 5.27 -26.21
C ILE A 57 -5.76 4.75 -27.08
N GLU A 58 -6.10 3.97 -28.10
CA GLU A 58 -5.16 3.47 -29.10
C GLU A 58 -5.37 4.23 -30.42
N ILE A 59 -4.31 4.84 -30.96
CA ILE A 59 -4.32 5.56 -32.25
C ILE A 59 -3.42 4.81 -33.21
N ILE A 60 -3.94 4.46 -34.38
CA ILE A 60 -3.21 3.73 -35.43
C ILE A 60 -3.08 4.62 -36.66
N TYR A 61 -1.85 4.94 -37.06
CA TYR A 61 -1.56 5.73 -38.25
C TYR A 61 -1.37 4.84 -39.50
N PRO A 62 -1.64 5.36 -40.70
CA PRO A 62 -1.45 4.61 -41.96
C PRO A 62 -0.01 4.14 -42.22
N ASN A 63 0.98 4.81 -41.62
CA ASN A 63 2.39 4.43 -41.70
C ASN A 63 2.77 3.31 -40.70
N GLY A 64 1.81 2.76 -39.96
CA GLY A 64 2.00 1.67 -39.00
C GLY A 64 2.41 2.11 -37.59
N VAL A 65 2.47 3.41 -37.30
CA VAL A 65 2.72 3.91 -35.94
C VAL A 65 1.48 3.70 -35.08
N VAL A 66 1.68 3.14 -33.88
CA VAL A 66 0.61 2.90 -32.89
C VAL A 66 0.93 3.66 -31.60
N LEU A 67 0.03 4.55 -31.17
CA LEU A 67 0.14 5.27 -29.90
C LEU A 67 -0.87 4.72 -28.90
N LYS A 68 -0.39 4.43 -27.68
CA LYS A 68 -1.21 4.05 -26.53
C LYS A 68 -1.04 5.11 -25.46
N VAL A 69 -2.14 5.74 -25.08
CA VAL A 69 -2.11 6.85 -24.13
C VAL A 69 -3.29 6.79 -23.17
N GLU A 70 -3.07 7.34 -21.99
CA GLU A 70 -4.15 7.59 -21.03
C GLU A 70 -5.09 8.68 -21.57
N SER A 71 -6.37 8.64 -21.18
CA SER A 71 -7.52 9.36 -21.79
C SER A 71 -7.51 10.90 -21.85
N ASP A 72 -6.36 11.56 -21.84
CA ASP A 72 -6.28 13.00 -22.09
C ASP A 72 -6.37 13.30 -23.59
N LEU A 73 -7.61 13.40 -24.08
CA LEU A 73 -7.95 13.81 -25.44
C LEU A 73 -7.42 15.22 -25.80
N GLY A 74 -7.22 16.09 -24.80
CA GLY A 74 -6.69 17.44 -24.98
C GLY A 74 -5.23 17.40 -25.40
N LEU A 75 -4.41 16.66 -24.65
CA LEU A 75 -3.00 16.44 -24.97
C LEU A 75 -2.84 15.74 -26.34
N LEU A 76 -3.66 14.72 -26.61
CA LEU A 76 -3.64 14.02 -27.90
C LEU A 76 -3.90 14.96 -29.07
N SER A 77 -4.88 15.85 -28.95
CA SER A 77 -5.21 16.80 -30.02
C SER A 77 -4.07 17.77 -30.32
N GLN A 78 -3.23 18.10 -29.32
CA GLN A 78 -2.05 18.95 -29.50
C GLN A 78 -0.91 18.20 -30.18
N LEU A 79 -0.70 16.92 -29.83
CA LEU A 79 0.36 16.08 -30.42
C LEU A 79 0.06 15.67 -31.87
N ILE A 80 -1.21 15.45 -32.22
CA ILE A 80 -1.62 15.03 -33.58
C ILE A 80 -1.59 16.19 -34.58
N ARG A 81 -1.70 17.45 -34.11
CA ARG A 81 -1.66 18.66 -34.96
C ARG A 81 -0.27 19.01 -35.51
N LEU A 82 0.77 18.23 -35.20
CA LEU A 82 2.14 18.46 -35.65
C LEU A 82 2.45 17.88 -37.05
N TYR A 83 1.42 17.61 -37.86
CA TYR A 83 1.57 17.20 -39.27
C TYR A 83 0.94 18.21 -40.23
#